data_AF-A0A4U6NP22-F1
#
_entry.id   AF-A0A4U6NP22-F1
#
_cell.length_a   1.000
_cell.length_b   1.000
_cell.length_c   1.000
_cell.angle_alpha   90.00
_cell.angle_beta   90.00
_cell.angle_gamma   90.00
#
_symmetry.space_group_name_H-M   'P 1'
#
loop_
_entity.id
_entity.type
_entity.pdbx_description
1 polymer ?
#
loop_
_entity_poly.entity_id
_entity_poly.type
_entity_poly.pdbx_seq_one_letter_code
_entity_poly.pdbx_strand_id
1 'polypeptide(L)'
;MKMFRRGAHRSRRPADTLARIAPAARALGVTRLADVTGLDRIGIPVFQAVRPLSLSLSVSQGKGATPDAARVSALMEAIELHHAETCPASSHSCADAGEARLWSQMARADKQGASFDPVRPRGWVEAIDLLSGRPMRIPHGLVTMDFTVPAEPDLWPNSNGLASGNTPAEARCSALCELIEREDHARWLERGLRARRASAIDLDSVTDRLGRSLIARVRRAGLSLSLWDMTGPIGAAVIGCAITERGAVRSVQLPPAMGAGCHPDAGVALARAICEAAQTRAALIAGARDDIDPARYRDAGQQRQGFLLAMLDFAPATRPWSAVPSVAHDGAEDDLAWLLDRCAMVGAGPVACHDLTRPDLGIDVVKLLVPAFGDHDRPSRTGTMQAAMEPA
;
A
#
# COMPACT_ATOMS: atom_id res chain seq x y z
N MET A 1 4.61 -22.83 -0.25
CA MET A 1 5.04 -22.83 1.18
C MET A 1 5.91 -21.61 1.46
N LYS A 2 5.64 -20.89 2.55
CA LYS A 2 6.40 -19.69 2.98
C LYS A 2 7.76 -20.08 3.58
N MET A 3 8.86 -19.67 2.95
CA MET A 3 10.24 -19.90 3.43
C MET A 3 10.77 -18.78 4.33
N PHE A 4 10.26 -17.56 4.17
CA PHE A 4 10.62 -16.40 4.99
C PHE A 4 9.37 -15.84 5.67
N ARG A 5 9.43 -15.66 7.00
CA ARG A 5 8.31 -15.17 7.84
C ARG A 5 8.65 -13.96 8.71
N ARG A 6 9.84 -13.35 8.56
CA ARG A 6 10.28 -12.25 9.45
C ARG A 6 9.86 -10.89 8.90
N GLY A 7 8.62 -10.48 9.21
CA GLY A 7 8.05 -9.17 8.81
C GLY A 7 7.54 -9.12 7.37
N ALA A 8 7.64 -10.23 6.65
CA ALA A 8 6.99 -10.50 5.38
C ALA A 8 6.86 -12.02 5.24
N HIS A 9 5.82 -12.47 4.54
CA HIS A 9 5.62 -13.87 4.16
C HIS A 9 5.97 -14.06 2.68
N ARG A 10 7.06 -14.81 2.41
CA ARG A 10 7.61 -15.01 1.06
C ARG A 10 8.10 -16.45 0.87
N SER A 11 8.05 -16.94 -0.36
CA SER A 11 8.53 -18.24 -0.84
C SER A 11 10.05 -18.30 -0.96
N ARG A 12 10.75 -17.17 -0.95
CA ARG A 12 12.23 -17.07 -1.03
C ARG A 12 12.79 -16.21 0.08
N ARG A 13 14.06 -16.40 0.43
CA ARG A 13 14.76 -15.50 1.35
C ARG A 13 15.04 -14.17 0.64
N PRO A 14 15.04 -13.03 1.34
CA PRO A 14 15.30 -11.74 0.72
C PRO A 14 16.64 -11.66 -0.04
N ALA A 15 17.70 -12.30 0.45
CA ALA A 15 18.99 -12.33 -0.25
C ALA A 15 18.90 -13.06 -1.61
N ASP A 16 18.16 -14.17 -1.68
CA ASP A 16 17.98 -14.93 -2.93
C ASP A 16 17.14 -14.14 -3.94
N THR A 17 16.08 -13.48 -3.47
CA THR A 17 15.28 -12.56 -4.29
C THR A 17 16.13 -11.39 -4.78
N LEU A 18 16.95 -10.79 -3.90
CA LEU A 18 17.82 -9.66 -4.25
C LEU A 18 18.80 -10.03 -5.37
N ALA A 19 19.45 -11.18 -5.27
CA ALA A 19 20.37 -11.68 -6.29
C ALA A 19 19.67 -11.87 -7.65
N ARG A 20 18.41 -12.33 -7.64
CA ARG A 20 17.60 -12.52 -8.85
C ARG A 20 17.19 -11.20 -9.50
N ILE A 21 16.73 -10.22 -8.71
CA ILE A 21 16.09 -9.01 -9.26
C ILE A 21 17.07 -7.87 -9.53
N ALA A 22 18.26 -7.86 -8.91
CA ALA A 22 19.20 -6.75 -9.07
C ALA A 22 19.68 -6.54 -10.52
N PRO A 23 20.00 -7.59 -11.31
CA PRO A 23 20.34 -7.42 -12.73
C PRO A 23 19.17 -6.86 -13.54
N ALA A 24 17.95 -7.36 -13.30
CA ALA A 24 16.74 -6.87 -13.95
C ALA A 24 16.51 -5.39 -13.64
N ALA A 25 16.51 -5.00 -12.37
CA ALA A 25 16.35 -3.60 -11.96
C ALA A 25 17.38 -2.67 -12.63
N ARG A 26 18.64 -3.11 -12.76
CA ARG A 26 19.68 -2.35 -13.47
C ARG A 26 19.37 -2.20 -14.96
N ALA A 27 18.92 -3.27 -15.62
CA ALA A 27 18.50 -3.23 -17.02
C ALA A 27 17.31 -2.30 -17.26
N LEU A 28 16.42 -2.16 -16.26
CA LEU A 28 15.30 -1.21 -16.26
C LEU A 28 15.71 0.22 -15.87
N GLY A 29 17.01 0.52 -15.78
CA GLY A 29 17.51 1.88 -15.56
C GLY A 29 17.68 2.30 -14.10
N VAL A 30 17.63 1.37 -13.13
CA VAL A 30 18.04 1.69 -11.76
C VAL A 30 19.55 1.93 -11.72
N THR A 31 19.95 3.17 -11.44
CA THR A 31 21.37 3.59 -11.43
C THR A 31 21.98 3.52 -10.03
N ARG A 32 21.16 3.59 -8.98
CA ARG A 32 21.61 3.59 -7.59
C ARG A 32 20.60 2.89 -6.69
N LEU A 33 21.13 2.09 -5.76
CA LEU A 33 20.40 1.56 -4.60
C LEU A 33 21.08 2.10 -3.33
N ALA A 34 20.53 3.17 -2.77
CA ALA A 34 21.12 3.88 -1.63
C ALA A 34 20.56 3.38 -0.30
N ASP A 35 21.44 3.15 0.68
CA ASP A 35 21.03 2.97 2.07
C ASP A 35 20.83 4.36 2.71
N VAL A 36 19.61 4.67 3.12
CA VAL A 36 19.27 5.93 3.80
C VAL A 36 18.96 5.72 5.27
N THR A 37 19.15 4.50 5.79
CA THR A 37 18.89 4.13 7.18
C THR A 37 19.61 5.06 8.16
N GLY A 38 20.87 5.39 7.87
CA GLY A 38 21.72 6.21 8.74
C GLY A 38 21.33 7.70 8.80
N LEU A 39 20.43 8.16 7.92
CA LEU A 39 19.85 9.50 8.04
C LEU A 39 18.88 9.59 9.22
N ASP A 40 18.32 8.45 9.64
CA ASP A 40 17.40 8.31 10.75
C ASP A 40 18.08 7.62 11.95
N ARG A 41 17.85 8.13 13.17
CA ARG A 41 18.34 7.53 14.42
C ARG A 41 17.59 6.26 14.89
N ILE A 42 16.51 5.84 14.22
CA ILE A 42 15.73 4.64 14.59
C ILE A 42 16.50 3.34 14.27
N GLY A 43 17.28 3.33 13.17
CA GLY A 43 17.99 2.13 12.71
C GLY A 43 17.07 1.01 12.17
N ILE A 44 15.88 1.36 11.67
CA ILE A 44 15.06 0.45 10.84
C ILE A 44 15.54 0.62 9.39
N PRO A 45 15.92 -0.47 8.69
CA PRO A 45 16.44 -0.40 7.33
C PRO A 45 15.48 0.28 6.33
N VAL A 46 15.99 1.31 5.65
CA VAL A 46 15.31 2.03 4.56
C VAL A 46 16.29 2.24 3.41
N PHE A 47 15.87 1.90 2.20
CA PHE A 47 16.66 2.01 0.97
C PHE A 47 15.93 2.83 -0.09
N GLN A 48 16.67 3.37 -1.05
CA GLN A 48 16.14 4.11 -2.19
C GLN A 48 16.66 3.53 -3.49
N ALA A 49 15.78 3.15 -4.41
CA ALA A 49 16.14 2.78 -5.76
C ALA A 49 15.89 3.98 -6.68
N VAL A 50 16.94 4.45 -7.36
CA VAL A 50 16.88 5.64 -8.22
C VAL A 50 16.85 5.21 -9.68
N ARG A 51 15.76 5.54 -10.39
CA ARG A 51 15.60 5.41 -11.84
C ARG A 51 15.42 6.81 -12.45
N PRO A 52 16.49 7.47 -12.92
CA PRO A 52 16.43 8.87 -13.37
C PRO A 52 15.52 9.13 -14.57
N LEU A 53 15.29 8.12 -15.41
CA LEU A 53 14.43 8.21 -16.60
C LEU A 53 13.06 7.56 -16.37
N SER A 54 12.61 7.54 -15.11
CA SER A 54 11.28 7.08 -14.75
C SER A 54 10.21 7.98 -15.38
N LEU A 55 9.13 7.39 -15.90
CA LEU A 55 7.98 8.15 -16.38
C LEU A 55 7.00 8.50 -15.25
N SER A 56 7.20 7.95 -14.06
CA SER A 56 6.48 8.26 -12.81
C SER A 56 7.36 9.03 -11.82
N LEU A 57 7.76 8.39 -10.71
CA LEU A 57 8.66 8.92 -9.69
C LEU A 57 10.08 8.41 -9.93
N SER A 58 11.07 9.30 -9.78
CA SER A 58 12.49 8.96 -9.99
C SER A 58 13.08 8.09 -8.88
N VAL A 59 12.43 8.07 -7.70
CA VAL A 59 12.93 7.39 -6.50
C VAL A 59 11.86 6.52 -5.86
N SER A 60 12.06 5.21 -5.90
CA SER A 60 11.28 4.22 -5.14
C SER A 60 11.88 3.98 -3.77
N GLN A 61 11.06 3.70 -2.76
CA GLN A 61 11.50 3.55 -1.37
C GLN A 61 11.31 2.10 -0.90
N GLY A 62 12.38 1.51 -0.37
CA GLY A 62 12.33 0.19 0.23
C GLY A 62 12.35 0.23 1.74
N LYS A 63 11.59 -0.67 2.37
CA LYS A 63 11.60 -0.85 3.82
C LYS A 63 11.61 -2.32 4.22
N GLY A 64 12.08 -2.59 5.44
CA GLY A 64 12.03 -3.95 5.97
C GLY A 64 12.72 -4.10 7.32
N ALA A 65 12.49 -5.25 7.96
CA ALA A 65 13.12 -5.60 9.22
C ALA A 65 14.62 -5.91 9.09
N THR A 66 15.10 -6.18 7.87
CA THR A 66 16.50 -6.45 7.53
C THR A 66 16.93 -5.61 6.32
N PRO A 67 18.23 -5.33 6.16
CA PRO A 67 18.74 -4.60 5.00
C PRO A 67 18.36 -5.25 3.66
N ASP A 68 18.48 -6.57 3.53
CA ASP A 68 18.11 -7.26 2.29
C ASP A 68 16.61 -7.16 1.99
N ALA A 69 15.75 -7.23 3.00
CA ALA A 69 14.31 -7.03 2.80
C ALA A 69 13.99 -5.61 2.32
N ALA A 70 14.67 -4.61 2.88
CA ALA A 70 14.52 -3.22 2.45
C ALA A 70 15.06 -2.98 1.03
N ARG A 71 16.21 -3.58 0.67
CA ARG A 71 16.76 -3.56 -0.70
C ARG A 71 15.81 -4.18 -1.70
N VAL A 72 15.28 -5.37 -1.40
CA VAL A 72 14.29 -6.03 -2.25
C VAL A 72 13.06 -5.15 -2.41
N SER A 73 12.53 -4.59 -1.32
CA SER A 73 11.38 -3.68 -1.37
C SER A 73 11.61 -2.49 -2.30
N ALA A 74 12.79 -1.84 -2.23
CA ALA A 74 13.09 -0.68 -3.09
C ALA A 74 13.17 -1.06 -4.57
N LEU A 75 13.85 -2.17 -4.88
CA LEU A 75 14.01 -2.63 -6.26
C LEU A 75 12.69 -3.14 -6.84
N MET A 76 11.88 -3.88 -6.06
CA MET A 76 10.59 -4.40 -6.50
C MET A 76 9.61 -3.26 -6.80
N GLU A 77 9.55 -2.21 -5.98
CA GLU A 77 8.73 -1.03 -6.29
C GLU A 77 9.19 -0.32 -7.57
N ALA A 78 10.51 -0.19 -7.79
CA ALA A 78 11.01 0.37 -9.05
C ALA A 78 10.62 -0.53 -10.24
N ILE A 79 10.76 -1.83 -10.12
CA ILE A 79 10.37 -2.80 -11.16
C ILE A 79 8.86 -2.69 -11.45
N GLU A 80 8.02 -2.68 -10.42
CA GLU A 80 6.56 -2.51 -10.52
C GLU A 80 6.20 -1.27 -11.33
N LEU A 81 6.74 -0.11 -10.94
CA LEU A 81 6.50 1.16 -11.65
C LEU A 81 6.92 1.06 -13.12
N HIS A 82 8.08 0.48 -13.43
CA HIS A 82 8.52 0.35 -14.82
C HIS A 82 7.55 -0.46 -15.68
N HIS A 83 7.00 -1.55 -15.12
CA HIS A 83 6.04 -2.38 -15.84
C HIS A 83 4.74 -1.62 -16.10
N ALA A 84 4.27 -0.83 -15.13
CA ALA A 84 3.08 0.00 -15.30
C ALA A 84 3.30 1.20 -16.23
N GLU A 85 4.51 1.79 -16.26
CA GLU A 85 4.89 2.86 -17.18
C GLU A 85 4.94 2.42 -18.65
N THR A 86 5.33 1.17 -18.88
CA THR A 86 5.53 0.62 -20.23
C THR A 86 4.39 -0.27 -20.71
N CYS A 87 3.29 -0.34 -19.94
CA CYS A 87 2.10 -1.10 -20.28
C CYS A 87 1.32 -0.44 -21.43
N PRO A 88 1.20 -1.07 -22.61
CA PRO A 88 0.38 -0.53 -23.68
C PRO A 88 -1.11 -0.85 -23.44
N ALA A 89 -1.99 0.00 -23.98
CA ALA A 89 -3.39 -0.37 -24.11
C ALA A 89 -3.55 -1.55 -25.09
N SER A 90 -4.39 -2.52 -24.76
CA SER A 90 -4.73 -3.66 -25.62
C SER A 90 -5.71 -3.29 -26.74
N SER A 91 -6.57 -2.29 -26.49
CA SER A 91 -7.57 -1.81 -27.46
C SER A 91 -7.96 -0.37 -27.18
N HIS A 92 -8.66 0.27 -28.13
CA HIS A 92 -9.20 1.62 -27.98
C HIS A 92 -10.66 1.67 -28.41
N SER A 93 -11.57 1.93 -27.47
CA SER A 93 -13.03 1.93 -27.70
C SER A 93 -13.76 2.71 -26.61
N CYS A 94 -15.06 2.98 -26.82
CA CYS A 94 -15.96 3.35 -25.72
C CYS A 94 -16.19 2.15 -24.78
N ALA A 95 -16.75 2.42 -23.60
CA ALA A 95 -17.21 1.37 -22.69
C ALA A 95 -18.47 0.70 -23.23
N ASP A 96 -18.60 -0.61 -23.05
CA ASP A 96 -19.89 -1.28 -23.21
C ASP A 96 -20.83 -0.97 -22.02
N ALA A 97 -22.08 -1.45 -22.07
CA ALA A 97 -23.06 -1.16 -21.03
C ALA A 97 -22.67 -1.71 -19.64
N GLY A 98 -22.00 -2.87 -19.58
CA GLY A 98 -21.57 -3.50 -18.33
C GLY A 98 -20.36 -2.77 -17.73
N GLU A 99 -19.39 -2.42 -18.57
CA GLU A 99 -18.23 -1.63 -18.19
C GLU A 99 -18.63 -0.22 -17.73
N ALA A 100 -19.53 0.43 -18.47
CA ALA A 100 -20.09 1.72 -18.09
C ALA A 100 -20.72 1.66 -16.70
N ARG A 101 -21.53 0.63 -16.41
CA ARG A 101 -22.12 0.41 -15.09
C ARG A 101 -21.05 0.20 -14.02
N LEU A 102 -20.04 -0.61 -14.30
CA LEU A 102 -19.01 -0.94 -13.31
C LEU A 102 -18.15 0.28 -12.95
N TRP A 103 -17.56 0.94 -13.94
CA TRP A 103 -16.58 2.00 -13.72
C TRP A 103 -17.23 3.32 -13.28
N SER A 104 -18.50 3.56 -13.62
CA SER A 104 -19.26 4.71 -13.08
C SER A 104 -19.63 4.59 -11.61
N GLN A 105 -19.60 3.37 -11.04
CA GLN A 105 -19.86 3.13 -9.62
C GLN A 105 -18.63 3.37 -8.74
N MET A 106 -17.43 3.38 -9.33
CA MET A 106 -16.22 3.75 -8.62
C MET A 106 -16.36 5.16 -8.06
N ALA A 107 -16.06 5.34 -6.77
CA ALA A 107 -16.14 6.65 -6.17
C ALA A 107 -15.17 7.62 -6.87
N ARG A 108 -15.66 8.83 -7.18
CA ARG A 108 -14.84 9.91 -7.73
C ARG A 108 -13.78 10.30 -6.71
N ALA A 109 -12.53 10.40 -7.14
CA ALA A 109 -11.46 10.92 -6.30
C ALA A 109 -11.58 12.44 -6.11
N ASP A 110 -11.12 12.97 -4.97
CA ASP A 110 -11.21 14.40 -4.62
C ASP A 110 -10.68 15.33 -5.72
N LYS A 111 -9.60 14.92 -6.40
CA LYS A 111 -8.93 15.67 -7.45
C LYS A 111 -9.28 15.24 -8.88
N GLN A 112 -10.15 14.24 -9.03
CA GLN A 112 -10.62 13.80 -10.34
C GLN A 112 -11.51 14.90 -10.94
N GLY A 113 -11.27 15.29 -12.19
CA GLY A 113 -11.92 16.44 -12.83
C GLY A 113 -13.39 16.22 -13.19
N ALA A 114 -13.78 14.99 -13.50
CA ALA A 114 -15.14 14.65 -13.93
C ALA A 114 -15.55 13.24 -13.46
N SER A 115 -16.85 12.94 -13.51
CA SER A 115 -17.35 11.56 -13.36
C SER A 115 -16.99 10.74 -14.60
N PHE A 116 -16.84 9.42 -14.43
CA PHE A 116 -16.53 8.49 -15.52
C PHE A 116 -17.49 8.67 -16.71
N ASP A 117 -16.93 8.97 -17.88
CA ASP A 117 -17.65 9.16 -19.14
C ASP A 117 -17.65 7.86 -19.96
N PRO A 118 -18.78 7.13 -20.04
CA PRO A 118 -18.82 5.85 -20.74
C PRO A 118 -18.74 5.97 -22.26
N VAL A 119 -19.07 7.14 -22.84
CA VAL A 119 -19.06 7.35 -24.29
C VAL A 119 -17.73 7.88 -24.80
N ARG A 120 -16.80 8.25 -23.91
CA ARG A 120 -15.43 8.62 -24.28
C ARG A 120 -14.65 7.41 -24.80
N PRO A 121 -14.12 7.44 -26.04
CA PRO A 121 -13.16 6.44 -26.50
C PRO A 121 -11.87 6.53 -25.66
N ARG A 122 -11.40 5.40 -25.13
CA ARG A 122 -10.19 5.32 -24.32
C ARG A 122 -9.45 4.01 -24.52
N GLY A 123 -8.22 3.96 -24.02
CA GLY A 123 -7.43 2.73 -23.97
C GLY A 123 -8.01 1.75 -22.95
N TRP A 124 -8.01 0.46 -23.28
CA TRP A 124 -8.42 -0.62 -22.38
C TRP A 124 -7.34 -1.69 -22.31
N VAL A 125 -7.17 -2.30 -21.14
CA VAL A 125 -6.35 -3.51 -20.96
C VAL A 125 -7.22 -4.69 -20.57
N GLU A 126 -6.81 -5.88 -20.99
CA GLU A 126 -7.47 -7.13 -20.61
C GLU A 126 -7.15 -7.51 -19.16
N ALA A 127 -8.14 -8.02 -18.44
CA ALA A 127 -8.01 -8.45 -17.07
C ALA A 127 -8.91 -9.66 -16.79
N ILE A 128 -8.70 -10.27 -15.63
CA ILE A 128 -9.58 -11.30 -15.08
C ILE A 128 -10.17 -10.82 -13.76
N ASP A 129 -11.44 -11.08 -13.51
CA ASP A 129 -12.00 -10.98 -12.17
C ASP A 129 -11.53 -12.20 -11.35
N LEU A 130 -10.76 -11.96 -10.29
CA LEU A 130 -10.22 -13.04 -9.45
C LEU A 130 -11.29 -13.79 -8.65
N LEU A 131 -12.50 -13.23 -8.47
CA LEU A 131 -13.59 -13.92 -7.79
C LEU A 131 -14.35 -14.87 -8.72
N SER A 132 -14.72 -14.41 -9.91
CA SER A 132 -15.50 -15.22 -10.86
C SER A 132 -14.68 -15.99 -11.89
N GLY A 133 -13.40 -15.63 -12.05
CA GLY A 133 -12.52 -16.15 -13.11
C GLY A 133 -12.86 -15.65 -14.51
N ARG A 134 -13.82 -14.72 -14.65
CA ARG A 134 -14.28 -14.24 -15.96
C ARG A 134 -13.37 -13.13 -16.51
N PRO A 135 -13.17 -13.07 -17.84
CA PRO A 135 -12.51 -11.95 -18.49
C PRO A 135 -13.29 -10.64 -18.29
N MET A 136 -12.56 -9.54 -18.17
CA MET A 136 -13.09 -8.17 -18.14
C MET A 136 -12.05 -7.18 -18.68
N ARG A 137 -12.44 -5.92 -18.89
CA ARG A 137 -11.50 -4.86 -19.29
C ARG A 137 -11.41 -3.76 -18.23
N ILE A 138 -10.21 -3.20 -18.10
CA ILE A 138 -9.90 -2.08 -17.22
C ILE A 138 -9.51 -0.87 -18.08
N PRO A 139 -10.00 0.35 -17.77
CA PRO A 139 -9.49 1.55 -18.40
C PRO A 139 -7.97 1.63 -18.23
N HIS A 140 -7.23 1.73 -19.33
CA HIS A 140 -5.77 1.79 -19.31
C HIS A 140 -5.25 2.94 -18.45
N GLY A 141 -5.96 4.08 -18.43
CA GLY A 141 -5.67 5.23 -17.57
C GLY A 141 -5.76 4.97 -16.06
N LEU A 142 -6.29 3.82 -15.61
CA LEU A 142 -6.24 3.39 -14.19
C LEU A 142 -5.09 2.41 -13.89
N VAL A 143 -4.36 1.99 -14.92
CA VAL A 143 -3.27 1.01 -14.84
C VAL A 143 -1.92 1.67 -15.10
N THR A 144 -1.84 2.53 -16.12
CA THR A 144 -0.60 3.19 -16.50
C THR A 144 -0.07 4.10 -15.40
N MET A 145 1.25 4.10 -15.25
CA MET A 145 1.99 5.02 -14.38
C MET A 145 2.84 6.00 -15.20
N ASP A 146 2.60 6.12 -16.51
CA ASP A 146 3.24 7.17 -17.31
C ASP A 146 2.62 8.53 -16.99
N PHE A 147 3.29 9.29 -16.12
CA PHE A 147 2.90 10.64 -15.72
C PHE A 147 3.42 11.72 -16.66
N THR A 148 4.10 11.34 -17.75
CA THR A 148 4.50 12.28 -18.82
C THR A 148 3.35 12.57 -19.77
N VAL A 149 2.30 11.73 -19.74
CA VAL A 149 1.05 11.91 -20.50
C VAL A 149 -0.03 12.48 -19.57
N PRO A 150 -0.81 13.48 -20.01
CA PRO A 150 -1.94 13.98 -19.22
C PRO A 150 -2.95 12.87 -18.90
N ALA A 151 -3.30 12.74 -17.62
CA ALA A 151 -4.35 11.83 -17.19
C ALA A 151 -5.72 12.25 -17.77
N GLU A 152 -6.56 11.25 -18.08
CA GLU A 152 -7.94 11.50 -18.47
C GLU A 152 -8.69 12.18 -17.31
N PRO A 153 -9.48 13.25 -17.57
CA PRO A 153 -10.07 14.06 -16.51
C PRO A 153 -11.09 13.29 -15.64
N ASP A 154 -11.60 12.18 -16.15
CA ASP A 154 -12.59 11.34 -15.51
C ASP A 154 -12.03 10.03 -14.95
N LEU A 155 -10.69 9.90 -14.93
CA LEU A 155 -9.96 8.85 -14.24
C LEU A 155 -8.98 9.48 -13.23
N TRP A 156 -8.51 8.68 -12.29
CA TRP A 156 -7.50 9.12 -11.34
C TRP A 156 -6.45 8.00 -11.16
N PRO A 157 -5.33 8.09 -11.90
CA PRO A 157 -4.26 7.09 -11.84
C PRO A 157 -3.51 7.19 -10.52
N ASN A 158 -3.21 6.04 -9.93
CA ASN A 158 -2.33 5.91 -8.77
C ASN A 158 -1.72 4.51 -8.74
N SER A 159 -0.72 4.30 -7.87
CA SER A 159 -0.02 3.02 -7.75
C SER A 159 -0.79 1.97 -6.93
N ASN A 160 -1.94 2.27 -6.33
CA ASN A 160 -2.61 1.33 -5.43
C ASN A 160 -2.90 -0.01 -6.10
N GLY A 161 -2.57 -1.12 -5.46
CA GLY A 161 -2.79 -2.45 -6.00
C GLY A 161 -1.82 -2.83 -7.12
N LEU A 162 -0.79 -2.02 -7.38
CA LEU A 162 0.36 -2.42 -8.18
C LEU A 162 1.33 -3.15 -7.25
N ALA A 163 1.62 -4.42 -7.54
CA ALA A 163 2.55 -5.18 -6.73
C ALA A 163 3.26 -6.27 -7.53
N SER A 164 4.43 -6.65 -7.03
CA SER A 164 5.23 -7.74 -7.56
C SER A 164 5.49 -8.83 -6.52
N GLY A 165 5.89 -10.01 -7.01
CA GLY A 165 6.09 -11.19 -6.18
C GLY A 165 7.18 -12.12 -6.70
N ASN A 166 7.57 -13.09 -5.86
CA ASN A 166 8.36 -14.23 -6.36
C ASN A 166 7.52 -15.25 -7.11
N THR A 167 6.20 -15.20 -6.94
CA THR A 167 5.18 -15.99 -7.61
C THR A 167 3.96 -15.11 -7.93
N PRO A 168 3.08 -15.52 -8.85
CA PRO A 168 1.84 -14.80 -9.12
C PRO A 168 0.96 -14.62 -7.88
N ALA A 169 0.91 -15.64 -7.00
CA ALA A 169 0.14 -15.58 -5.76
C ALA A 169 0.71 -14.54 -4.77
N GLU A 170 2.03 -14.40 -4.67
CA GLU A 170 2.64 -13.35 -3.84
C GLU A 170 2.33 -11.95 -4.34
N ALA A 171 2.37 -11.75 -5.66
CA ALA A 171 2.07 -10.45 -6.28
C ALA A 171 0.61 -10.07 -6.03
N ARG A 172 -0.33 -10.98 -6.36
CA ARG A 172 -1.78 -10.78 -6.15
C ARG A 172 -2.14 -10.59 -4.68
N CYS A 173 -1.57 -11.40 -3.77
CA CYS A 173 -1.80 -11.24 -2.33
C CYS A 173 -1.28 -9.88 -1.83
N SER A 174 -0.09 -9.45 -2.26
CA SER A 174 0.47 -8.16 -1.85
C SER A 174 -0.37 -6.99 -2.38
N ALA A 175 -0.78 -7.03 -3.64
CA ALA A 175 -1.67 -6.03 -4.24
C ALA A 175 -3.03 -5.97 -3.54
N LEU A 176 -3.65 -7.12 -3.24
CA LEU A 176 -4.95 -7.16 -2.57
C LEU A 176 -4.85 -6.68 -1.12
N CYS A 177 -3.79 -7.05 -0.39
CA CYS A 177 -3.52 -6.49 0.93
C CYS A 177 -3.40 -4.96 0.88
N GLU A 178 -2.68 -4.40 -0.10
CA GLU A 178 -2.59 -2.93 -0.21
C GLU A 178 -3.97 -2.31 -0.46
N LEU A 179 -4.77 -2.86 -1.37
CA LEU A 179 -6.12 -2.34 -1.63
C LEU A 179 -7.01 -2.40 -0.37
N ILE A 180 -6.95 -3.49 0.40
CA ILE A 180 -7.68 -3.62 1.67
C ILE A 180 -7.17 -2.61 2.70
N GLU A 181 -5.86 -2.37 2.77
CA GLU A 181 -5.27 -1.37 3.65
C GLU A 181 -5.83 0.03 3.35
N ARG A 182 -5.89 0.41 2.07
CA ARG A 182 -6.41 1.71 1.62
C ARG A 182 -7.90 1.86 1.94
N GLU A 183 -8.69 0.82 1.68
CA GLU A 183 -10.12 0.75 1.99
C GLU A 183 -10.39 0.92 3.49
N ASP A 184 -9.72 0.11 4.32
CA ASP A 184 -9.94 0.14 5.77
C ASP A 184 -9.41 1.42 6.40
N HIS A 185 -8.32 1.98 5.88
CA HIS A 185 -7.83 3.29 6.30
C HIS A 185 -8.82 4.41 5.96
N ALA A 186 -9.35 4.45 4.73
CA ALA A 186 -10.36 5.44 4.32
C ALA A 186 -11.59 5.37 5.24
N ARG A 187 -12.11 4.17 5.50
CA ARG A 187 -13.23 3.95 6.42
C ARG A 187 -12.92 4.31 7.86
N TRP A 188 -11.68 4.09 8.30
CA TRP A 188 -11.26 4.47 9.65
C TRP A 188 -11.21 6.00 9.80
N LEU A 189 -10.82 6.75 8.76
CA LEU A 189 -10.82 8.21 8.75
C LEU A 189 -12.23 8.81 8.82
N GLU A 190 -13.23 8.15 8.25
CA GLU A 190 -14.64 8.53 8.34
C GLU A 190 -15.21 8.39 9.76
N ARG A 191 -14.54 7.62 10.64
CA ARG A 191 -14.96 7.49 12.05
C ARG A 191 -14.67 8.76 12.84
N GLY A 192 -15.57 9.08 13.77
CA GLY A 192 -15.36 10.15 14.74
C GLY A 192 -14.09 9.94 15.59
N LEU A 193 -13.47 11.04 16.05
CA LEU A 193 -12.20 11.01 16.79
C LEU A 193 -12.20 10.04 17.97
N ARG A 194 -13.30 9.97 18.73
CA ARG A 194 -13.44 9.05 19.86
C ARG A 194 -13.31 7.57 19.45
N ALA A 195 -13.93 7.18 18.34
CA ALA A 195 -13.85 5.81 17.84
C ALA A 195 -12.45 5.48 17.32
N ARG A 196 -11.79 6.43 16.64
CA ARG A 196 -10.41 6.28 16.21
C ARG A 196 -9.46 6.13 17.41
N ARG A 197 -9.58 6.96 18.43
CA ARG A 197 -8.79 6.84 19.68
C ARG A 197 -9.03 5.52 20.40
N ALA A 198 -10.27 5.04 20.46
CA ALA A 198 -10.60 3.75 21.07
C ALA A 198 -9.99 2.54 20.33
N SER A 199 -9.59 2.71 19.07
CA SER A 199 -8.86 1.68 18.32
C SER A 199 -7.36 1.64 18.61
N ALA A 200 -6.83 2.54 19.45
CA ALA A 200 -5.42 2.58 19.80
C ALA A 200 -5.00 1.31 20.54
N ILE A 201 -4.00 0.63 19.99
CA ILE A 201 -3.46 -0.64 20.50
C ILE A 201 -2.54 -0.35 21.69
N ASP A 202 -2.76 -1.06 22.80
CA ASP A 202 -1.83 -1.09 23.91
C ASP A 202 -0.53 -1.79 23.49
N LEU A 203 0.55 -1.00 23.39
CA LEU A 203 1.86 -1.46 22.94
C LEU A 203 2.46 -2.54 23.84
N ASP A 204 2.13 -2.54 25.14
CA ASP A 204 2.71 -3.48 26.09
C ASP A 204 1.97 -4.84 26.05
N SER A 205 0.77 -4.88 25.47
CA SER A 205 0.02 -6.11 25.17
C SER A 205 0.52 -6.85 23.92
N VAL A 206 1.35 -6.23 23.08
CA VAL A 206 1.85 -6.83 21.83
C VAL A 206 2.72 -8.05 22.12
N THR A 207 2.33 -9.21 21.59
CA THR A 207 3.04 -10.48 21.78
C THR A 207 3.96 -10.87 20.62
N ASP A 208 3.79 -10.27 19.44
CA ASP A 208 4.64 -10.55 18.28
C ASP A 208 6.10 -10.15 18.53
N ARG A 209 7.03 -11.10 18.32
CA ARG A 209 8.45 -10.91 18.67
C ARG A 209 9.11 -9.82 17.83
N LEU A 210 8.80 -9.77 16.52
CA LEU A 210 9.41 -8.78 15.64
C LEU A 210 8.84 -7.39 15.92
N GLY A 211 7.53 -7.28 16.05
CA GLY A 211 6.80 -6.07 16.42
C GLY A 211 7.35 -5.47 17.71
N ARG A 212 7.48 -6.26 18.79
CA ARG A 212 8.12 -5.82 20.04
C ARG A 212 9.54 -5.29 19.84
N SER A 213 10.33 -5.97 19.00
CA SER A 213 11.68 -5.50 18.66
C SER A 213 11.68 -4.17 17.92
N LEU A 214 10.75 -3.95 16.99
CA LEU A 214 10.64 -2.70 16.22
C LEU A 214 10.16 -1.55 17.11
N ILE A 215 9.14 -1.79 17.95
CA ILE A 215 8.65 -0.84 18.97
C ILE A 215 9.79 -0.42 19.91
N ALA A 216 10.58 -1.39 20.39
CA ALA A 216 11.72 -1.11 21.26
C ALA A 216 12.80 -0.27 20.58
N ARG A 217 13.07 -0.45 19.27
CA ARG A 217 14.01 0.41 18.52
C ARG A 217 13.53 1.85 18.46
N VAL A 218 12.26 2.07 18.13
CA VAL A 218 11.67 3.42 18.07
C VAL A 218 11.73 4.10 19.45
N ARG A 219 11.34 3.39 20.52
CA ARG A 219 11.43 3.90 21.91
C ARG A 219 12.87 4.25 22.31
N ARG A 220 13.86 3.39 22.03
CA ARG A 220 15.29 3.64 22.32
C ARG A 220 15.86 4.83 21.56
N ALA A 221 15.33 5.11 20.37
CA ALA A 221 15.68 6.29 19.59
C ALA A 221 15.06 7.59 20.16
N GLY A 222 14.39 7.54 21.32
CA GLY A 222 13.74 8.70 21.94
C GLY A 222 12.52 9.20 21.16
N LEU A 223 11.91 8.33 20.36
CA LEU A 223 10.69 8.64 19.61
C LEU A 223 9.50 7.92 20.24
N SER A 224 8.33 8.50 20.03
CA SER A 224 7.05 7.90 20.42
C SER A 224 6.38 7.24 19.23
N LEU A 225 5.69 6.15 19.51
CA LEU A 225 4.98 5.35 18.53
C LEU A 225 3.55 5.16 19.01
N SER A 226 2.61 5.17 18.08
CA SER A 226 1.20 4.88 18.33
C SER A 226 0.68 3.99 17.23
N LEU A 227 -0.11 2.99 17.63
CA LEU A 227 -0.68 2.00 16.74
C LEU A 227 -2.20 2.04 16.86
N TRP A 228 -2.90 1.87 15.75
CA TRP A 228 -4.35 1.76 15.71
C TRP A 228 -4.75 0.51 14.94
N ASP A 229 -5.73 -0.21 15.48
CA ASP A 229 -6.41 -1.26 14.72
C ASP A 229 -7.45 -0.62 13.79
N MET A 230 -7.11 -0.55 12.51
CA MET A 230 -7.96 0.00 11.46
C MET A 230 -8.85 -1.06 10.81
N THR A 231 -8.74 -2.33 11.23
CA THR A 231 -9.42 -3.46 10.58
C THR A 231 -10.91 -3.19 10.37
N GLY A 232 -11.33 -3.34 9.13
CA GLY A 232 -12.70 -3.20 8.67
C GLY A 232 -13.39 -4.54 8.45
N PRO A 233 -14.56 -4.56 7.78
CA PRO A 233 -15.40 -5.74 7.63
C PRO A 233 -14.75 -6.90 6.87
N ILE A 234 -13.77 -6.61 6.01
CA ILE A 234 -12.99 -7.64 5.31
C ILE A 234 -12.28 -8.53 6.33
N GLY A 235 -11.87 -7.97 7.48
CA GLY A 235 -11.40 -8.74 8.63
C GLY A 235 -9.94 -9.22 8.54
N ALA A 236 -9.21 -8.82 7.48
CA ALA A 236 -7.76 -8.92 7.46
C ALA A 236 -7.17 -7.87 8.42
N ALA A 237 -6.08 -8.18 9.11
CA ALA A 237 -5.48 -7.22 10.04
C ALA A 237 -5.00 -5.98 9.27
N VAL A 238 -5.51 -4.80 9.62
CA VAL A 238 -5.01 -3.51 9.10
C VAL A 238 -4.56 -2.66 10.27
N ILE A 239 -3.27 -2.35 10.33
CA ILE A 239 -2.66 -1.61 11.43
C ILE A 239 -2.15 -0.27 10.92
N GLY A 240 -2.60 0.81 11.53
CA GLY A 240 -2.04 2.14 11.34
C GLY A 240 -0.93 2.42 12.34
N CYS A 241 0.11 3.13 11.94
CA CYS A 241 1.24 3.50 12.79
C CYS A 241 1.60 4.97 12.60
N ALA A 242 1.88 5.66 13.70
CA ALA A 242 2.49 6.98 13.69
C ALA A 242 3.74 7.00 14.55
N ILE A 243 4.83 7.54 14.00
CA ILE A 243 6.06 7.84 14.73
C ILE A 243 6.17 9.35 14.89
N THR A 244 6.33 9.80 16.14
CA THR A 244 6.41 11.22 16.50
C THR A 244 7.59 11.49 17.42
N GLU A 245 8.16 12.68 17.33
CA GLU A 245 9.14 13.16 18.31
C GLU A 245 8.40 13.88 19.44
N ARG A 246 8.59 13.45 20.70
CA ARG A 246 8.06 14.12 21.90
C ARG A 246 9.19 14.91 22.57
N GLY A 247 8.94 16.17 22.93
CA GLY A 247 9.88 17.03 23.64
C GLY A 247 10.67 18.00 22.74
N ALA A 248 11.74 18.59 23.29
CA ALA A 248 12.62 19.48 22.54
C ALA A 248 13.27 18.69 21.39
N VAL A 249 13.04 19.18 20.19
CA VAL A 249 13.43 18.51 18.93
C VAL A 249 14.95 18.42 18.93
N ARG A 250 15.50 17.20 18.86
CA ARG A 250 16.97 17.03 18.92
C ARG A 250 17.64 17.25 17.56
N SER A 251 16.85 17.55 16.51
CA SER A 251 17.28 17.70 15.11
C SER A 251 16.26 18.54 14.30
N VAL A 252 15.93 18.14 13.06
CA VAL A 252 14.91 18.79 12.22
C VAL A 252 13.52 18.48 12.77
N GLN A 253 12.65 19.50 12.86
CA GLN A 253 11.24 19.29 13.15
C GLN A 253 10.58 18.57 11.98
N LEU A 254 10.23 17.30 12.16
CA LEU A 254 9.48 16.52 11.17
C LEU A 254 8.02 16.37 11.58
N PRO A 255 7.07 16.37 10.65
CA PRO A 255 5.69 16.02 10.95
C PRO A 255 5.58 14.57 11.45
N PRO A 256 4.42 14.15 12.00
CA PRO A 256 4.14 12.75 12.29
C PRO A 256 4.40 11.88 11.05
N ALA A 257 5.26 10.88 11.20
CA ALA A 257 5.53 9.92 10.14
C ALA A 257 4.51 8.80 10.21
N MET A 258 3.64 8.72 9.21
CA MET A 258 2.57 7.74 9.13
C MET A 258 3.02 6.52 8.32
N GLY A 259 2.46 5.37 8.65
CA GLY A 259 2.54 4.14 7.86
C GLY A 259 1.36 3.24 8.18
N ALA A 260 1.04 2.35 7.26
CA ALA A 260 0.00 1.34 7.45
C ALA A 260 0.50 -0.04 7.01
N GLY A 261 -0.25 -1.07 7.36
CA GLY A 261 0.07 -2.43 6.97
C GLY A 261 -1.15 -3.31 7.01
N CYS A 262 -1.44 -3.98 5.91
CA CYS A 262 -2.42 -5.06 5.84
C CYS A 262 -1.77 -6.43 5.63
N HIS A 263 -2.27 -7.45 6.33
CA HIS A 263 -1.98 -8.86 6.08
C HIS A 263 -2.94 -9.79 6.87
N PRO A 264 -3.23 -11.03 6.43
CA PRO A 264 -3.98 -12.00 7.26
C PRO A 264 -3.32 -12.25 8.63
N ASP A 265 -1.99 -12.38 8.65
CA ASP A 265 -1.18 -12.45 9.87
C ASP A 265 -0.92 -11.05 10.46
N ALA A 266 -1.42 -10.80 11.67
CA ALA A 266 -1.31 -9.49 12.34
C ALA A 266 0.14 -9.07 12.61
N GLY A 267 1.06 -10.01 12.86
CA GLY A 267 2.48 -9.70 13.07
C GLY A 267 3.12 -9.12 11.81
N VAL A 268 2.72 -9.62 10.63
CA VAL A 268 3.16 -9.06 9.34
C VAL A 268 2.57 -7.67 9.10
N ALA A 269 1.27 -7.48 9.36
CA ALA A 269 0.62 -6.17 9.27
C ALA A 269 1.31 -5.13 10.18
N LEU A 270 1.63 -5.52 11.42
CA LEU A 270 2.32 -4.68 12.39
C LEU A 270 3.72 -4.29 11.92
N ALA A 271 4.51 -5.27 11.46
CA ALA A 271 5.86 -5.00 10.98
C ALA A 271 5.84 -4.07 9.75
N ARG A 272 4.88 -4.24 8.83
CA ARG A 272 4.68 -3.36 7.67
C ARG A 272 4.39 -1.94 8.11
N ALA A 273 3.41 -1.73 9.00
CA ALA A 273 3.02 -0.41 9.48
C ALA A 273 4.18 0.36 10.14
N ILE A 274 4.95 -0.30 11.01
CA ILE A 274 6.10 0.33 11.67
C ILE A 274 7.23 0.63 10.68
N CYS A 275 7.55 -0.30 9.79
CA CYS A 275 8.59 -0.11 8.78
C CYS A 275 8.23 1.00 7.78
N GLU A 276 6.96 1.13 7.42
CA GLU A 276 6.48 2.20 6.54
C GLU A 276 6.51 3.56 7.24
N ALA A 277 6.12 3.64 8.52
CA ALA A 277 6.26 4.87 9.29
C ALA A 277 7.74 5.30 9.42
N ALA A 278 8.67 4.35 9.60
CA ALA A 278 10.10 4.63 9.59
C ALA A 278 10.60 5.10 8.22
N GLN A 279 10.12 4.50 7.13
CA GLN A 279 10.40 4.91 5.76
C GLN A 279 9.91 6.32 5.47
N THR A 280 8.67 6.67 5.84
CA THR A 280 8.13 8.02 5.71
C THR A 280 9.04 9.04 6.39
N ARG A 281 9.54 8.72 7.58
CA ARG A 281 10.47 9.59 8.31
C ARG A 281 11.81 9.74 7.60
N ALA A 282 12.41 8.64 7.16
CA ALA A 282 13.68 8.64 6.44
C ALA A 282 13.57 9.36 5.07
N ALA A 283 12.44 9.21 4.36
CA ALA A 283 12.18 9.90 3.10
C ALA A 283 12.07 11.42 3.31
N LEU A 284 11.38 11.87 4.37
CA LEU A 284 11.32 13.29 4.73
C LEU A 284 12.69 13.87 5.08
N ILE A 285 13.55 13.12 5.81
CA ILE A 285 14.91 13.54 6.15
C ILE A 285 15.79 13.59 4.88
N ALA A 286 15.68 12.58 4.02
CA ALA A 286 16.44 12.51 2.78
C ALA A 286 16.05 13.63 1.81
N GLY A 287 14.78 14.05 1.80
CA GLY A 287 14.28 15.12 0.93
C GLY A 287 14.42 14.82 -0.56
N ALA A 288 14.47 13.54 -0.94
CA ALA A 288 14.86 13.08 -2.27
C ALA A 288 13.67 12.65 -3.17
N ARG A 289 12.42 12.81 -2.70
CA ARG A 289 11.22 12.43 -3.46
C ARG A 289 10.59 13.65 -4.11
N ASP A 290 10.18 13.49 -5.36
CA ASP A 290 9.60 14.53 -6.20
C ASP A 290 8.18 14.96 -5.75
N ASP A 291 7.49 14.10 -5.00
CA ASP A 291 6.10 14.27 -4.58
C ASP A 291 5.92 14.73 -3.12
N ILE A 292 7.01 15.07 -2.43
CA ILE A 292 6.92 15.65 -1.08
C ILE A 292 6.56 17.14 -1.21
N ASP A 293 5.33 17.49 -0.81
CA ASP A 293 4.88 18.88 -0.75
C ASP A 293 5.78 19.72 0.19
N PRO A 294 6.41 20.82 -0.30
CA PRO A 294 7.20 21.73 0.52
C PRO A 294 6.48 22.28 1.77
N ALA A 295 5.15 22.36 1.76
CA ALA A 295 4.35 22.76 2.91
C ALA A 295 4.53 21.82 4.12
N ARG A 296 4.89 20.56 3.92
CA ARG A 296 5.16 19.60 5.01
C ARG A 296 6.36 20.00 5.89
N TYR A 297 7.29 20.80 5.37
CA TYR A 297 8.47 21.25 6.10
C TYR A 297 8.25 22.56 6.87
N ARG A 298 7.34 23.43 6.41
CA ARG A 298 7.14 24.76 6.98
C ARG A 298 6.49 24.73 8.36
N ASP A 299 5.49 23.86 8.56
CA ASP A 299 4.63 23.86 9.75
C ASP A 299 4.67 22.53 10.52
N ALA A 300 5.78 21.80 10.44
CA ALA A 300 5.93 20.47 11.05
C ALA A 300 5.60 20.46 12.56
N GLY A 301 5.88 21.54 13.29
CA GLY A 301 5.48 21.73 14.69
C GLY A 301 3.95 21.77 14.89
N GLN A 302 3.25 22.57 14.09
CA GLN A 302 1.80 22.71 14.16
C GLN A 302 1.09 21.42 13.73
N GLN A 303 1.58 20.76 12.67
CA GLN A 303 1.07 19.46 12.22
C GLN A 303 1.17 18.40 13.31
N ARG A 304 2.32 18.35 14.01
CA ARG A 304 2.53 17.47 15.15
C ARG A 304 1.57 17.77 16.30
N GLN A 305 1.40 19.04 16.65
CA GLN A 305 0.51 19.44 17.73
C GLN A 305 -0.96 19.11 17.40
N GLY A 306 -1.40 19.40 16.18
CA GLY A 306 -2.74 19.06 15.71
C GLY A 306 -2.97 17.54 15.73
N PHE A 307 -2.00 16.76 15.27
CA PHE A 307 -2.06 15.30 15.34
C PHE A 307 -2.12 14.77 16.78
N LEU A 308 -1.27 15.28 17.67
CA LEU A 308 -1.29 14.93 19.09
C LEU A 308 -2.67 15.22 19.69
N LEU A 309 -3.20 16.43 19.49
CA LEU A 309 -4.52 16.83 19.99
C LEU A 309 -5.66 16.01 19.38
N ALA A 310 -5.58 15.61 18.12
CA ALA A 310 -6.64 14.85 17.45
C ALA A 310 -6.61 13.36 17.81
N MET A 311 -5.43 12.74 17.74
CA MET A 311 -5.27 11.29 17.66
C MET A 311 -4.64 10.66 18.90
N LEU A 312 -3.86 11.44 19.66
CA LEU A 312 -3.17 10.97 20.86
C LEU A 312 -3.91 11.56 22.06
N ASP A 313 -4.97 10.86 22.47
CA ASP A 313 -5.65 11.21 23.72
C ASP A 313 -4.63 11.25 24.88
N PHE A 314 -4.92 12.06 25.89
CA PHE A 314 -4.22 11.94 27.17
C PHE A 314 -4.65 10.66 27.93
N ALA A 315 -5.73 10.00 27.48
CA ALA A 315 -6.13 8.69 27.94
C ALA A 315 -5.25 7.57 27.35
N PRO A 316 -4.92 6.53 28.14
CA PRO A 316 -4.10 5.42 27.66
C PRO A 316 -4.79 4.64 26.54
N ALA A 317 -3.99 4.07 25.64
CA ALA A 317 -4.47 3.10 24.66
C ALA A 317 -5.04 1.87 25.40
N THR A 318 -6.22 1.40 24.97
CA THR A 318 -6.96 0.36 25.70
C THR A 318 -7.24 -0.89 24.87
N ARG A 319 -6.99 -0.89 23.56
CA ARG A 319 -7.26 -2.07 22.73
C ARG A 319 -6.14 -3.10 22.92
N PRO A 320 -6.42 -4.30 23.45
CA PRO A 320 -5.38 -5.32 23.60
C PRO A 320 -5.01 -5.89 22.22
N TRP A 321 -3.75 -6.28 22.06
CA TRP A 321 -3.23 -6.92 20.85
C TRP A 321 -4.03 -8.17 20.44
N SER A 322 -4.51 -8.94 21.42
CA SER A 322 -5.33 -10.13 21.19
C SER A 322 -6.68 -9.85 20.52
N ALA A 323 -7.11 -8.58 20.44
CA ALA A 323 -8.33 -8.18 19.73
C ALA A 323 -8.09 -7.92 18.23
N VAL A 324 -6.83 -7.82 17.78
CA VAL A 324 -6.50 -7.70 16.36
C VAL A 324 -6.66 -9.08 15.71
N PRO A 325 -7.45 -9.23 14.64
CA PRO A 325 -7.62 -10.52 13.99
C PRO A 325 -6.28 -11.00 13.42
N SER A 326 -6.01 -12.29 13.49
CA SER A 326 -4.79 -12.86 12.93
C SER A 326 -5.04 -14.28 12.47
N VAL A 327 -4.72 -14.55 11.20
CA VAL A 327 -4.78 -15.88 10.60
C VAL A 327 -3.45 -16.15 9.91
N ALA A 328 -2.82 -17.27 10.26
CA ALA A 328 -1.58 -17.71 9.64
C ALA A 328 -1.87 -18.88 8.70
N HIS A 329 -1.60 -18.68 7.41
CA HIS A 329 -1.63 -19.75 6.41
C HIS A 329 -0.21 -20.20 6.02
N ASP A 330 -0.10 -21.31 5.30
CA ASP A 330 1.18 -21.91 4.92
C ASP A 330 1.73 -21.39 3.57
N GLY A 331 0.86 -21.01 2.64
CA GLY A 331 1.19 -20.47 1.32
C GLY A 331 0.64 -19.05 1.08
N ALA A 332 1.16 -18.40 0.04
CA ALA A 332 0.61 -17.14 -0.45
C ALA A 332 -0.68 -17.37 -1.22
N GLU A 333 -0.83 -18.57 -1.80
CA GLU A 333 -2.04 -19.08 -2.43
C GLU A 333 -3.19 -19.16 -1.42
N ASP A 334 -2.92 -19.71 -0.23
CA ASP A 334 -3.90 -19.80 0.85
C ASP A 334 -4.27 -18.41 1.41
N ASP A 335 -3.28 -17.52 1.58
CA ASP A 335 -3.54 -16.13 1.98
C ASP A 335 -4.44 -15.43 0.94
N LEU A 336 -4.13 -15.60 -0.36
CA LEU A 336 -4.90 -14.98 -1.44
C LEU A 336 -6.33 -15.53 -1.50
N ALA A 337 -6.50 -16.85 -1.45
CA ALA A 337 -7.81 -17.49 -1.45
C ALA A 337 -8.67 -17.00 -0.27
N TRP A 338 -8.08 -16.98 0.93
CA TRP A 338 -8.77 -16.46 2.11
C TRP A 338 -9.18 -15.00 1.93
N LEU A 339 -8.28 -14.12 1.45
CA LEU A 339 -8.61 -12.71 1.21
C LEU A 339 -9.73 -12.53 0.18
N LEU A 340 -9.71 -13.29 -0.92
CA LEU A 340 -10.75 -13.27 -1.94
C LEU A 340 -12.11 -13.71 -1.37
N ASP A 341 -12.14 -14.77 -0.56
CA ASP A 341 -13.35 -15.21 0.13
C ASP A 341 -13.90 -14.10 1.04
N ARG A 342 -13.03 -13.41 1.79
CA ARG A 342 -13.42 -12.27 2.63
C ARG A 342 -13.99 -11.11 1.81
N CYS A 343 -13.39 -10.78 0.65
CA CYS A 343 -13.91 -9.78 -0.28
C CYS A 343 -15.29 -10.15 -0.83
N ALA A 344 -15.49 -11.43 -1.20
CA ALA A 344 -16.78 -11.93 -1.66
C ALA A 344 -17.85 -11.81 -0.57
N MET A 345 -17.53 -12.20 0.67
CA MET A 345 -18.46 -12.14 1.82
C MET A 345 -18.97 -10.72 2.12
N VAL A 346 -18.14 -9.69 1.90
CA VAL A 346 -18.54 -8.29 2.15
C VAL A 346 -19.14 -7.61 0.92
N GLY A 347 -19.30 -8.32 -0.18
CA GLY A 347 -19.84 -7.75 -1.41
C GLY A 347 -18.93 -6.68 -2.02
N ALA A 348 -17.62 -6.91 -2.07
CA ALA A 348 -16.64 -5.99 -2.66
C ALA A 348 -16.82 -5.78 -4.18
N GLY A 349 -17.64 -6.60 -4.84
CA GLY A 349 -17.75 -6.63 -6.30
C GLY A 349 -16.53 -7.31 -6.94
N PRO A 350 -16.30 -7.09 -8.25
CA PRO A 350 -15.20 -7.75 -8.97
C PRO A 350 -13.82 -7.29 -8.46
N VAL A 351 -12.89 -8.23 -8.41
CA VAL A 351 -11.47 -7.99 -8.10
C VAL A 351 -10.69 -8.13 -9.41
N ALA A 352 -10.61 -7.03 -10.15
CA ALA A 352 -10.00 -7.00 -11.47
C ALA A 352 -8.48 -7.15 -11.36
N CYS A 353 -7.90 -8.10 -12.09
CA CYS A 353 -6.46 -8.37 -12.12
C CYS A 353 -5.94 -8.27 -13.55
N HIS A 354 -5.11 -7.26 -13.79
CA HIS A 354 -4.30 -7.17 -14.99
C HIS A 354 -2.89 -7.71 -14.71
N ASP A 355 -2.46 -8.67 -15.52
CA ASP A 355 -1.11 -9.23 -15.44
C ASP A 355 -0.15 -8.35 -16.25
N LEU A 356 0.81 -7.74 -15.55
CA LEU A 356 1.85 -6.89 -16.12
C LEU A 356 3.16 -7.68 -16.32
N THR A 357 3.18 -8.98 -16.00
CA THR A 357 4.40 -9.79 -15.98
C THR A 357 5.09 -9.80 -17.34
N ARG A 358 6.38 -9.48 -17.32
CA ARG A 358 7.27 -9.59 -18.47
C ARG A 358 8.09 -10.88 -18.39
N PRO A 359 7.84 -11.88 -19.28
CA PRO A 359 8.51 -13.17 -19.20
C PRO A 359 10.05 -13.07 -19.31
N ASP A 360 10.56 -12.07 -20.04
CA ASP A 360 11.99 -11.80 -20.20
C ASP A 360 12.69 -11.37 -18.90
N LEU A 361 11.93 -10.85 -17.93
CA LEU A 361 12.45 -10.38 -16.64
C LEU A 361 12.23 -11.40 -15.50
N GLY A 362 11.29 -12.34 -15.66
CA GLY A 362 11.05 -13.43 -14.70
C GLY A 362 10.57 -12.96 -13.32
N ILE A 363 9.86 -11.83 -13.27
CA ILE A 363 9.28 -11.25 -12.06
C ILE A 363 7.81 -11.03 -12.31
N ASP A 364 6.97 -11.65 -11.48
CA ASP A 364 5.52 -11.49 -11.57
C ASP A 364 5.12 -10.10 -11.08
N VAL A 365 4.39 -9.36 -11.91
CA VAL A 365 3.89 -8.02 -11.60
C VAL A 365 2.41 -7.97 -11.97
N VAL A 366 1.57 -7.46 -11.09
CA VAL A 366 0.13 -7.32 -11.33
C VAL A 366 -0.36 -5.95 -10.93
N LYS A 367 -1.44 -5.50 -11.58
CA LYS A 367 -2.26 -4.38 -11.14
C LYS A 367 -3.64 -4.91 -10.78
N LEU A 368 -4.02 -4.77 -9.51
CA LEU A 368 -5.37 -5.06 -9.04
C LEU A 368 -6.19 -3.78 -8.92
N LEU A 369 -7.49 -3.89 -9.21
CA LEU A 369 -8.49 -2.86 -8.91
C LEU A 369 -9.74 -3.51 -8.32
N VAL A 370 -10.28 -2.86 -7.29
CA VAL A 370 -11.58 -3.20 -6.71
C VAL A 370 -12.41 -1.92 -6.73
N PRO A 371 -13.33 -1.73 -7.69
CA PRO A 371 -14.04 -0.46 -7.86
C PRO A 371 -14.82 0.00 -6.62
N ALA A 372 -15.20 -0.94 -5.74
CA ALA A 372 -15.88 -0.64 -4.50
C ALA A 372 -14.97 -0.08 -3.39
N PHE A 373 -13.65 -0.26 -3.49
CA PHE A 373 -12.73 0.14 -2.43
C PHE A 373 -12.41 1.64 -2.51
N GLY A 374 -12.36 2.26 -1.34
CA GLY A 374 -11.82 3.59 -1.14
C GLY A 374 -10.30 3.60 -1.12
N ASP A 375 -9.75 4.80 -1.20
CA ASP A 375 -8.33 5.07 -1.02
C ASP A 375 -8.10 6.45 -0.37
N HIS A 376 -6.88 6.99 -0.44
CA HIS A 376 -6.57 8.29 0.15
C HIS A 376 -7.36 9.46 -0.47
N ASP A 377 -7.80 9.32 -1.72
CA ASP A 377 -8.52 10.35 -2.46
C ASP A 377 -9.99 9.98 -2.69
N ARG A 378 -10.42 8.75 -2.35
CA ARG A 378 -11.75 8.21 -2.64
C ARG A 378 -12.43 7.61 -1.41
N PRO A 379 -13.72 7.86 -1.17
CA PRO A 379 -14.47 7.16 -0.14
C PRO A 379 -14.78 5.70 -0.53
N SER A 380 -15.08 4.87 0.47
CA SER A 380 -15.50 3.47 0.28
C SER A 380 -16.90 3.36 -0.34
N ARG A 381 -17.10 2.34 -1.17
CA ARG A 381 -18.39 1.90 -1.74
C ARG A 381 -18.70 0.43 -1.43
N THR A 382 -17.88 -0.24 -0.61
CA THR A 382 -18.08 -1.65 -0.22
C THR A 382 -19.48 -1.88 0.35
N GLY A 383 -20.18 -2.92 -0.13
CA GLY A 383 -21.55 -3.24 0.26
C GLY A 383 -22.65 -2.40 -0.41
N THR A 384 -22.31 -1.31 -1.12
CA THR A 384 -23.29 -0.51 -1.88
C THR A 384 -23.45 -0.95 -3.33
N MET A 385 -22.45 -1.65 -3.90
CA MET A 385 -22.45 -2.13 -5.28
C MET A 385 -23.25 -3.43 -5.49
N GLN A 386 -23.52 -4.19 -4.42
CA GLN A 386 -24.20 -5.50 -4.48
C GLN A 386 -25.67 -5.38 -4.93
N ALA A 387 -26.33 -4.25 -4.64
CA ALA A 387 -27.72 -3.98 -5.03
C ALA A 387 -27.91 -3.72 -6.54
N ALA A 388 -26.84 -3.69 -7.33
CA ALA A 388 -26.86 -3.29 -8.74
C ALA A 388 -26.32 -4.38 -9.69
N MET A 389 -26.09 -5.61 -9.23
CA MET A 389 -25.63 -6.72 -10.09
C MET A 389 -26.66 -7.83 -10.29
N GLU A 390 -27.84 -7.73 -9.67
CA GLU A 390 -28.97 -8.58 -10.03
C GLU A 390 -29.56 -8.12 -11.36
N PRO A 391 -29.71 -9.01 -12.37
CA PRO A 391 -30.50 -8.69 -13.55
C PRO A 391 -31.96 -8.49 -13.12
N ALA A 392 -32.57 -7.41 -13.58
CA ALA A 392 -34.02 -7.22 -13.52
C ALA A 392 -34.74 -8.26 -14.39
#